data_AF-A0A7V9L7A2-F1
#
_entry.id   AF-A0A7V9L7A2-F1
#
_cell.length_a   1.000
_cell.length_b   1.000
_cell.length_c   1.000
_cell.angle_alpha   90.00
_cell.angle_beta   90.00
_cell.angle_gamma   90.00
#
_symmetry.space_group_name_H-M   'P 1'
#
loop_
_entity.id
_entity.type
_entity.pdbx_description
1 polymer ?
#
loop_
_entity_poly.entity_id
_entity_poly.type
_entity_poly.pdbx_seq_one_letter_code
_entity_poly.pdbx_strand_id
1 'polypeptide(L)'
;MFLFGLGGFLGLGATGEIVLALNPGLLPHEATEIPFMAAHQTSWVLRTWVLGSNVANLVCAVMLVRSAIAIRRGQARGWRLLRLATGTLGIVALVGVLVCLPYLLPLPIGPAGEASRFMLVSVVCAAAGLATLCLVLFRFAQRAAHRPAT
;
A
#
# COMPACT_ATOMS: atom_id res chain seq x y z
N MET A 1 -20.07 -2.75 0.43
CA MET A 1 -19.45 -3.07 -0.87
C MET A 1 -18.04 -2.49 -0.96
N PHE A 2 -17.85 -1.18 -0.81
CA PHE A 2 -16.53 -0.52 -0.91
C PHE A 2 -15.38 -1.18 -0.14
N LEU A 3 -15.54 -1.44 1.17
CA LEU A 3 -14.47 -2.05 1.99
C LEU A 3 -14.08 -3.47 1.56
N PHE A 4 -15.01 -4.24 0.99
CA PHE A 4 -14.70 -5.55 0.42
C PHE A 4 -13.89 -5.41 -0.87
N GLY A 5 -14.29 -4.49 -1.75
CA GLY A 5 -13.54 -4.19 -2.98
C GLY A 5 -12.12 -3.70 -2.68
N LEU A 6 -11.98 -2.77 -1.74
CA LEU A 6 -10.68 -2.26 -1.30
C LEU A 6 -9.82 -3.37 -0.67
N GLY A 7 -10.40 -4.20 0.20
CA GLY A 7 -9.69 -5.34 0.79
C GLY A 7 -9.25 -6.36 -0.26
N GLY A 8 -10.10 -6.68 -1.24
CA GLY A 8 -9.76 -7.58 -2.35
C GLY A 8 -8.65 -7.03 -3.24
N PHE A 9 -8.75 -5.76 -3.65
CA PHE A 9 -7.72 -5.08 -4.44
C PHE A 9 -6.37 -5.08 -3.73
N LEU A 10 -6.36 -4.66 -2.46
CA LEU A 10 -5.14 -4.56 -1.67
C LEU A 10 -4.54 -5.94 -1.36
N GLY A 11 -5.38 -6.95 -1.13
CA GLY A 11 -4.96 -8.33 -0.92
C GLY A 11 -4.33 -8.96 -2.16
N LEU A 12 -4.96 -8.79 -3.32
CA LEU A 12 -4.44 -9.31 -4.60
C LEU A 12 -3.15 -8.62 -5.00
N GLY A 13 -3.10 -7.28 -4.92
CA GLY A 13 -1.90 -6.51 -5.22
C GLY A 13 -0.72 -6.92 -4.33
N ALA A 14 -0.93 -6.98 -3.02
CA ALA A 14 0.12 -7.37 -2.09
C ALA A 14 0.60 -8.83 -2.27
N THR A 15 -0.32 -9.73 -2.58
CA THR A 15 0.05 -11.13 -2.90
C THR A 15 0.92 -11.19 -4.15
N GLY A 16 0.54 -10.47 -5.21
CA GLY A 16 1.31 -10.39 -6.44
C GLY A 16 2.73 -9.87 -6.20
N GLU A 17 2.86 -8.77 -5.45
CA GLU A 17 4.17 -8.21 -5.12
C GLU A 17 5.03 -9.14 -4.26
N ILE A 18 4.45 -9.87 -3.30
CA ILE A 18 5.18 -10.89 -2.52
C ILE A 18 5.70 -12.00 -3.44
N VAL A 19 4.84 -12.52 -4.32
CA VAL A 19 5.23 -13.58 -5.26
C VAL A 19 6.37 -13.11 -6.16
N LEU A 20 6.30 -11.88 -6.68
CA LEU A 20 7.35 -11.28 -7.52
C LEU A 20 8.65 -11.03 -6.73
N ALA A 21 8.57 -10.57 -5.48
CA ALA A 21 9.74 -10.34 -4.62
C ALA A 21 10.45 -11.63 -4.19
N LEU A 22 9.70 -12.74 -4.09
CA LEU A 22 10.23 -14.08 -3.81
C LEU A 22 10.74 -14.77 -5.08
N ASN A 23 10.13 -14.50 -6.24
CA ASN A 23 10.47 -15.11 -7.53
C ASN A 23 10.74 -14.02 -8.60
N PRO A 24 11.91 -13.34 -8.54
CA PRO A 24 12.21 -12.24 -9.45
C PRO A 24 12.29 -12.65 -10.92
N GLY A 25 12.48 -13.94 -11.23
CA GLY A 25 12.45 -14.48 -12.59
C GLY A 25 11.08 -14.45 -13.28
N LEU A 26 10.02 -14.05 -12.58
CA LEU A 26 8.70 -13.80 -13.16
C LEU A 26 8.55 -12.41 -13.79
N LEU A 27 9.50 -11.50 -13.56
CA LEU A 27 9.48 -10.19 -14.18
C LEU A 27 9.97 -10.27 -15.63
N PRO A 28 9.33 -9.55 -16.57
CA PRO A 28 9.85 -9.40 -17.92
C PRO A 28 11.24 -8.74 -17.87
N HIS A 29 12.12 -9.11 -18.80
CA HIS A 29 13.52 -8.69 -18.78
C HIS A 29 13.65 -7.16 -18.82
N GLU A 30 12.78 -6.51 -19.58
CA GLU A 30 12.69 -5.05 -19.73
C GLU A 30 12.39 -4.36 -18.39
N ALA A 31 11.66 -5.01 -17.48
CA ALA A 31 11.40 -4.47 -16.15
C ALA A 31 12.62 -4.58 -15.22
N THR A 32 13.53 -5.53 -15.47
CA THR A 32 14.73 -5.71 -14.63
C THR A 32 15.82 -4.67 -14.92
N GLU A 33 15.77 -4.01 -16.08
CA GLU A 33 16.71 -2.95 -16.46
C GLU A 33 16.37 -1.58 -15.83
N ILE A 34 15.16 -1.42 -15.30
CA ILE A 34 14.75 -0.17 -14.64
C ILE A 34 15.52 -0.05 -13.31
N PRO A 35 16.27 1.05 -13.05
CA PRO A 35 17.15 1.17 -11.88
C PRO A 35 16.45 0.90 -10.54
N PHE A 36 15.20 1.34 -10.40
CA PHE A 36 14.40 1.09 -9.20
C PHE A 36 14.04 -0.40 -9.02
N MET A 37 13.71 -1.10 -10.11
CA MET A 37 13.41 -2.53 -10.07
C MET A 37 14.69 -3.36 -9.86
N ALA A 38 15.81 -2.94 -10.44
CA ALA A 38 17.12 -3.52 -10.16
C ALA A 38 17.49 -3.36 -8.67
N ALA A 39 17.17 -2.20 -8.07
CA ALA A 39 17.37 -1.97 -6.63
C ALA A 39 16.54 -2.92 -5.76
N HIS A 40 15.34 -3.36 -6.21
CA HIS A 40 14.53 -4.34 -5.46
C HIS A 40 15.20 -5.70 -5.35
N GLN A 41 16.05 -6.05 -6.32
CA GLN A 41 16.75 -7.34 -6.36
C GLN A 41 18.08 -7.29 -5.62
N THR A 42 18.73 -6.12 -5.59
CA THR A 42 20.10 -5.95 -5.08
C THR A 42 20.17 -5.38 -3.67
N SER A 43 19.20 -4.56 -3.26
CA SER A 43 19.16 -3.96 -1.92
C SER A 43 18.36 -4.82 -0.94
N TRP A 44 19.03 -5.39 0.06
CA TRP A 44 18.40 -6.09 1.17
C TRP A 44 17.38 -5.21 1.90
N VAL A 45 17.69 -3.93 2.09
CA VAL A 45 16.80 -2.98 2.78
C VAL A 45 15.50 -2.81 2.00
N LEU A 46 15.58 -2.59 0.68
CA LEU A 46 14.40 -2.40 -0.16
C LEU A 46 13.58 -3.69 -0.27
N ARG A 47 14.26 -4.84 -0.38
CA ARG A 47 13.61 -6.15 -0.42
C ARG A 47 12.87 -6.48 0.88
N THR A 48 13.51 -6.28 2.04
CA THR A 48 12.87 -6.47 3.35
C THR A 48 11.70 -5.51 3.54
N TRP A 49 11.85 -4.25 3.11
CA TRP A 49 10.77 -3.28 3.14
C TRP A 49 9.58 -3.71 2.28
N VAL A 50 9.80 -4.12 1.04
CA VAL A 50 8.76 -4.57 0.10
C VAL A 50 8.03 -5.79 0.63
N LEU A 51 8.75 -6.79 1.14
CA LEU A 51 8.12 -7.97 1.73
C LEU A 51 7.32 -7.59 2.99
N GLY A 52 7.92 -6.80 3.89
CA GLY A 52 7.27 -6.39 5.14
C GLY A 52 6.03 -5.53 4.92
N SER A 53 6.10 -4.56 4.02
CA SER A 53 4.99 -3.66 3.69
C SER A 53 3.85 -4.42 3.01
N ASN A 54 4.14 -5.39 2.13
CA ASN A 54 3.11 -6.20 1.50
C ASN A 54 2.46 -7.21 2.47
N VAL A 55 3.22 -7.79 3.41
CA VAL A 55 2.62 -8.57 4.50
C VAL A 55 1.71 -7.69 5.37
N ALA A 56 2.13 -6.48 5.71
CA ALA A 56 1.28 -5.53 6.42
C ALA A 56 0.03 -5.17 5.61
N ASN A 57 0.15 -4.98 4.29
CA ASN A 57 -0.99 -4.78 3.40
C ASN A 57 -1.94 -5.97 3.42
N LEU A 58 -1.47 -7.21 3.33
CA LEU A 58 -2.31 -8.41 3.45
C LEU A 58 -3.09 -8.44 4.77
N VAL A 59 -2.43 -8.13 5.88
CA VAL A 59 -3.08 -8.03 7.19
C VAL A 59 -4.16 -6.93 7.17
N CYS A 60 -3.85 -5.75 6.62
CA CYS A 60 -4.81 -4.66 6.45
C CYS A 60 -5.99 -5.06 5.56
N ALA A 61 -5.79 -5.79 4.46
CA ALA A 61 -6.83 -6.30 3.59
C ALA A 61 -7.81 -7.20 4.37
N VAL A 62 -7.29 -8.15 5.15
CA VAL A 62 -8.09 -9.01 6.02
C VAL A 62 -8.84 -8.17 7.07
N MET A 63 -8.19 -7.20 7.69
CA MET A 63 -8.83 -6.29 8.65
C MET A 63 -9.95 -5.47 8.02
N LEU A 64 -9.78 -4.99 6.77
CA LEU A 64 -10.82 -4.27 6.04
C LEU A 64 -12.03 -5.16 5.76
N VAL A 65 -11.83 -6.38 5.27
CA VAL A 65 -12.91 -7.36 5.06
C VAL A 65 -13.63 -7.69 6.36
N ARG A 66 -12.89 -7.97 7.45
CA ARG A 66 -13.46 -8.23 8.77
C ARG A 66 -14.22 -7.02 9.32
N SER A 67 -13.70 -5.82 9.12
CA SER A 67 -14.38 -4.58 9.51
C SER A 67 -15.69 -4.40 8.74
N ALA A 68 -15.71 -4.70 7.43
CA ALA A 68 -16.90 -4.64 6.60
C ALA A 68 -17.99 -5.60 7.10
N ILE A 69 -17.62 -6.83 7.46
CA ILE A 69 -18.55 -7.83 8.04
C ILE A 69 -19.08 -7.34 9.39
N ALA A 70 -18.20 -6.87 10.28
CA ALA A 70 -18.59 -6.41 11.62
C ALA A 70 -19.50 -5.16 11.57
N ILE A 71 -19.20 -4.20 10.68
CA ILE A 71 -20.04 -3.01 10.46
C ILE A 71 -21.41 -3.42 9.92
N ARG A 72 -21.48 -4.35 8.96
CA ARG A 72 -22.76 -4.88 8.46
C ARG A 72 -23.59 -5.57 9.53
N ARG A 73 -22.96 -6.13 10.57
CA ARG A 73 -23.61 -6.74 11.74
C ARG A 73 -23.93 -5.74 12.85
N GLY A 74 -23.73 -4.44 12.63
CA GLY A 74 -23.98 -3.39 13.64
C GLY A 74 -22.97 -3.38 14.79
N GLN A 75 -21.82 -4.04 14.67
CA GLN A 75 -20.86 -4.17 15.77
C GLN A 75 -19.90 -2.97 15.83
N ALA A 76 -19.84 -2.30 16.97
CA ALA A 76 -18.93 -1.17 17.21
C ALA A 76 -17.43 -1.53 17.00
N ARG A 77 -17.06 -2.80 17.22
CA ARG A 77 -15.69 -3.31 16.99
C ARG A 77 -15.26 -3.17 15.53
N GLY A 78 -16.18 -3.20 14.56
CA GLY A 78 -15.88 -3.00 13.14
C GLY A 78 -15.25 -1.64 12.86
N TRP A 79 -15.74 -0.58 13.50
CA TRP A 79 -15.17 0.77 13.38
C TRP A 79 -13.79 0.92 14.01
N ARG A 80 -13.50 0.16 15.06
CA ARG A 80 -12.14 0.12 15.65
C ARG A 80 -11.16 -0.57 14.71
N LEU A 81 -11.55 -1.70 14.13
CA LEU A 81 -10.73 -2.41 13.13
C LEU A 81 -10.46 -1.55 11.89
N LEU A 82 -11.47 -0.84 11.40
CA LEU A 82 -11.31 0.07 10.25
C LEU A 82 -10.30 1.18 10.56
N ARG A 83 -10.35 1.78 11.76
CA ARG A 83 -9.38 2.80 12.20
C ARG A 83 -7.95 2.27 12.25
N LEU A 84 -7.76 1.09 12.84
CA LEU A 84 -6.44 0.44 12.91
C LEU A 84 -5.89 0.12 11.52
N ALA A 85 -6.71 -0.47 10.64
CA ALA A 85 -6.30 -0.78 9.27
C ALA A 85 -5.93 0.49 8.51
N THR A 86 -6.75 1.54 8.61
CA THR A 86 -6.50 2.83 7.96
C THR A 86 -5.22 3.50 8.48
N GLY A 87 -5.01 3.51 9.80
CA GLY A 87 -3.80 4.06 10.40
C GLY A 87 -2.54 3.30 9.97
N THR A 88 -2.62 1.97 9.92
CA THR A 88 -1.52 1.11 9.47
C THR A 88 -1.18 1.36 8.01
N LEU A 89 -2.18 1.44 7.13
CA LEU A 89 -1.99 1.80 5.72
C LEU A 89 -1.35 3.18 5.56
N GLY A 90 -1.75 4.15 6.38
CA GLY A 90 -1.13 5.48 6.39
C GLY A 90 0.36 5.44 6.79
N ILE A 91 0.72 4.64 7.80
CA ILE A 91 2.11 4.46 8.22
C ILE A 91 2.92 3.76 7.11
N VAL A 92 2.40 2.68 6.53
CA VAL A 92 3.04 1.96 5.43
C VAL A 92 3.29 2.90 4.24
N ALA A 93 2.31 3.73 3.87
CA ALA A 93 2.45 4.72 2.81
C ALA A 93 3.56 5.73 3.11
N LEU A 94 3.55 6.32 4.30
CA LEU A 94 4.51 7.34 4.71
C LEU A 94 5.93 6.79 4.73
N VAL A 95 6.15 5.64 5.38
CA VAL A 95 7.46 5.01 5.44
C VAL A 95 7.88 4.53 4.05
N GLY A 96 6.94 4.08 3.22
CA GLY A 96 7.20 3.70 1.83
C GLY A 96 7.77 4.84 1.01
N VAL A 97 7.20 6.04 1.11
CA VAL A 97 7.76 7.24 0.47
C VAL A 97 9.19 7.50 0.96
N LEU A 98 9.42 7.44 2.27
CA LEU A 98 10.75 7.68 2.85
C LEU A 98 11.79 6.65 2.41
N VAL A 99 11.42 5.36 2.33
CA VAL A 99 12.31 4.28 1.88
C VAL A 99 12.56 4.36 0.39
N CYS A 100 11.58 4.75 -0.43
CA CYS A 100 11.73 4.83 -1.88
C CYS A 100 12.49 6.08 -2.34
N LEU A 101 12.41 7.19 -1.60
CA LEU A 101 12.99 8.48 -1.99
C LEU A 101 14.47 8.40 -2.40
N PRO A 102 15.37 7.76 -1.61
CA PRO A 102 16.79 7.66 -1.94
C PRO A 102 17.07 6.88 -3.23
N TYR A 103 16.21 5.93 -3.58
CA TYR A 103 16.34 5.11 -4.79
C TYR A 103 15.75 5.82 -6.03
N LEU A 104 14.93 6.84 -5.84
CA LEU A 104 14.31 7.61 -6.92
C LEU A 104 15.03 8.93 -7.20
N LEU A 105 15.89 9.43 -6.30
CA LEU A 105 16.43 10.79 -6.34
C LEU A 105 17.85 11.04 -6.90
N PRO A 106 18.68 10.05 -7.28
CA PRO A 106 19.58 10.29 -8.41
C PRO A 106 18.80 9.97 -9.67
N LEU A 107 18.21 10.98 -10.32
CA LEU A 107 17.56 10.82 -11.62
C LEU A 107 18.65 10.65 -12.69
N PRO A 108 18.85 9.45 -13.28
CA PRO A 108 19.86 9.28 -14.31
C PRO A 108 19.52 10.14 -15.52
N ILE A 109 20.54 10.58 -16.27
CA ILE A 109 20.35 11.34 -17.52
C ILE A 109 20.13 10.33 -18.65
N GLY A 110 19.11 10.55 -19.50
CA GLY A 110 18.76 9.66 -20.62
C GLY A 110 17.44 8.89 -20.42
N PRO A 111 17.13 7.89 -21.27
CA PRO A 111 15.84 7.17 -21.27
C PRO A 111 15.55 6.43 -19.95
N ALA A 112 16.58 5.93 -19.26
CA ALA A 112 16.45 5.36 -17.91
C ALA A 112 16.00 6.42 -16.87
N GLY A 113 16.32 7.69 -17.12
CA GLY A 113 15.87 8.84 -16.34
C GLY A 113 14.40 9.12 -16.48
N GLU A 114 13.85 8.98 -17.70
CA GLU A 114 12.42 9.17 -17.97
C GLU A 114 11.57 8.11 -17.28
N ALA A 115 11.99 6.84 -17.33
CA ALA A 115 11.35 5.75 -16.60
C ALA A 115 11.36 5.99 -15.08
N SER A 116 12.49 6.45 -14.54
CA SER A 116 12.64 6.77 -13.11
C SER A 116 11.76 7.96 -12.68
N ARG A 117 11.62 8.98 -13.54
CA ARG A 117 10.69 10.12 -13.31
C ARG A 117 9.24 9.68 -13.33
N PHE A 118 8.86 8.84 -14.30
CA PHE A 118 7.51 8.29 -14.35
C PHE A 118 7.19 7.50 -13.08
N MET A 119 8.10 6.63 -12.64
CA MET A 119 7.95 5.89 -11.37
C MET A 119 7.83 6.82 -10.16
N LEU A 120 8.65 7.87 -10.07
CA LEU A 120 8.56 8.85 -9.00
C LEU A 120 7.18 9.52 -8.98
N VAL A 121 6.67 9.97 -10.12
CA VAL A 121 5.33 10.55 -10.24
C VAL A 121 4.26 9.53 -9.84
N SER A 122 4.36 8.28 -10.29
CA SER A 122 3.44 7.21 -9.91
C SER A 122 3.45 6.97 -8.40
N VAL A 123 4.62 6.92 -7.76
CA VAL A 123 4.75 6.75 -6.29
C VAL A 123 4.14 7.92 -5.54
N VAL A 124 4.39 9.16 -5.98
CA VAL A 124 3.80 10.36 -5.36
C VAL A 124 2.28 10.38 -5.52
N CYS A 125 1.76 10.09 -6.72
CA CYS A 125 0.32 10.00 -6.98
C CYS A 125 -0.34 8.90 -6.15
N ALA A 126 0.29 7.72 -6.07
CA ALA A 126 -0.20 6.61 -5.26
C ALA A 126 -0.21 6.97 -3.76
N ALA A 127 0.85 7.60 -3.26
CA ALA A 127 0.93 8.06 -1.88
C ALA A 127 -0.14 9.12 -1.57
N ALA A 128 -0.35 10.10 -2.45
CA ALA A 128 -1.38 11.12 -2.30
C ALA A 128 -2.80 10.54 -2.34
N GLY A 129 -3.05 9.59 -3.27
CA GLY A 129 -4.31 8.88 -3.37
C GLY A 129 -4.60 8.04 -2.12
N LEU A 130 -3.61 7.31 -1.63
CA LEU A 130 -3.72 6.49 -0.42
C LEU A 130 -3.91 7.36 0.83
N ALA A 131 -3.19 8.48 0.96
CA ALA A 131 -3.37 9.44 2.05
C ALA A 131 -4.80 10.02 2.04
N THR A 132 -5.30 10.41 0.87
CA THR A 132 -6.68 10.91 0.70
C THR A 132 -7.70 9.86 1.12
N LEU A 133 -7.53 8.63 0.64
CA LEU A 133 -8.38 7.50 1.02
C LEU A 133 -8.36 7.26 2.54
N CYS A 134 -7.18 7.30 3.15
CA CYS A 134 -7.03 7.12 4.59
C CYS A 134 -7.75 8.23 5.37
N LEU A 135 -7.64 9.48 4.95
CA LEU A 135 -8.35 10.61 5.58
C LEU A 135 -9.86 10.46 5.47
N VAL A 136 -10.38 10.05 4.31
CA VAL A 136 -11.81 9.80 4.09
C VAL A 136 -12.31 8.67 5.00
N LEU A 137 -11.62 7.53 5.02
CA LEU A 137 -11.98 6.38 5.84
C LEU A 137 -11.91 6.71 7.34
N PHE A 138 -10.89 7.46 7.75
CA PHE A 138 -10.73 7.86 9.15
C PHE A 138 -11.85 8.81 9.60
N ARG A 139 -12.16 9.84 8.81
CA ARG A 139 -13.28 10.76 9.09
C ARG A 139 -14.61 10.03 9.13
N PHE A 140 -14.82 9.08 8.21
CA PHE A 140 -16.03 8.27 8.19
C PHE A 140 -16.14 7.41 9.46
N ALA A 141 -15.07 6.75 9.87
CA ALA A 141 -15.04 5.95 11.09
C ALA A 141 -15.22 6.78 12.37
N GLN A 142 -14.70 8.02 12.42
CA GLN A 142 -14.94 8.94 13.53
C GLN A 142 -16.41 9.35 13.62
N ARG A 143 -17.01 9.79 12.50
CA ARG A 143 -18.44 10.18 12.47
C ARG A 143 -19.35 9.05 12.91
N ALA A 144 -19.06 7.82 12.50
CA ALA A 144 -19.84 6.65 12.87
C ALA A 144 -19.72 6.29 14.36
N ALA A 145 -18.57 6.58 15.00
CA ALA A 145 -18.36 6.31 16.42
C ALA A 145 -19.10 7.28 17.36
N HIS A 146 -19.50 8.47 16.87
CA HIS A 146 -20.20 9.49 17.65
C HIS A 146 -21.73 9.48 17.47
N ARG A 147 -22.29 8.59 16.65
CA ARG A 147 -23.75 8.47 16.55
C ARG A 147 -24.28 7.75 17.80
N PRO A 148 -25.22 8.35 18.55
CA PRO A 148 -25.85 7.67 19.68
C PRO A 148 -26.55 6.41 19.18
N ALA A 149 -26.48 5.32 19.94
CA ALA A 149 -27.22 4.11 19.65
C ALA A 149 -28.72 4.42 19.81
N THR A 150 -29.40 4.58 18.67
CA THR A 150 -30.86 4.70 18.59
C THR A 150 -31.50 3.33 18.67
#